data_AF-A0A3P8DRV7-F1
#
_entry.id   AF-A0A3P8DRV7-F1
#
_cell.length_a   1.000
_cell.length_b   1.000
_cell.length_c   1.000
_cell.angle_alpha   90.00
_cell.angle_beta   90.00
_cell.angle_gamma   90.00
#
_symmetry.space_group_name_H-M   'P 1'
#
loop_
_entity.id
_entity.type
_entity.pdbx_description
1 polymer ?
#
loop_
_entity_poly.entity_id
_entity_poly.type
_entity_poly.pdbx_seq_one_letter_code
_entity_poly.pdbx_strand_id
1 'polypeptide(L)'
;MIAAKLHPQTIVQGWREATKLALAALDSAAHQLSNQSDAEFRNRLLSIARTTLSSKLLTQHKEHFANLAVDAVLRLKGSGNLDAIQIIQKLGGTMTDSYLDEGFLLDKRPGVNQPKRVENAKILIANTSMDADKIKVFGSKIQVDAISKVAELELAEKQKMKDKVDKILKHNCSVFINRQLIYNYPEQLFADAGIMAIEHADFEGVERLALVTGGEIVSTFDSPETTKLGHCDLIEEVRKLLIIVLEPPS
;
A
#
# COMPACT_ATOMS: atom_id res chain seq x y z
N MET A 1 -14.13 -20.16 45.11
CA MET A 1 -12.83 -20.16 45.82
C MET A 1 -12.63 -18.95 46.73
N ILE A 2 -12.91 -17.72 46.28
CA ILE A 2 -12.85 -16.53 47.17
C ILE A 2 -13.89 -16.60 48.30
N ALA A 3 -15.11 -17.07 48.01
CA ALA A 3 -16.15 -17.35 49.00
C ALA A 3 -15.75 -18.43 50.03
N ALA A 4 -14.72 -19.24 49.75
CA ALA A 4 -14.21 -20.28 50.64
C ALA A 4 -13.03 -19.80 51.52
N LYS A 5 -12.79 -18.48 51.61
CA LYS A 5 -11.72 -17.84 52.41
C LYS A 5 -10.28 -18.29 52.06
N LEU A 6 -10.05 -18.83 50.87
CA LEU A 6 -8.70 -19.11 50.39
C LEU A 6 -7.98 -17.79 50.10
N HIS A 7 -6.74 -17.68 50.57
CA HIS A 7 -5.92 -16.50 50.34
C HIS A 7 -5.68 -16.33 48.81
N PRO A 8 -5.93 -15.15 48.23
CA PRO A 8 -5.80 -14.94 46.78
C PRO A 8 -4.44 -15.35 46.21
N GLN A 9 -3.38 -15.19 47.00
CA GLN A 9 -2.02 -15.56 46.60
C GLN A 9 -1.84 -17.07 46.38
N THR A 10 -2.54 -17.91 47.14
CA THR A 10 -2.55 -19.37 46.95
C THR A 10 -3.27 -19.76 45.66
N ILE A 11 -4.37 -19.06 45.34
CA ILE A 11 -5.10 -19.28 44.08
C ILE A 11 -4.23 -18.89 42.87
N VAL A 12 -3.54 -17.75 42.96
CA VAL A 12 -2.61 -17.29 41.91
C VAL A 12 -1.46 -18.26 41.72
N GLN A 13 -0.88 -18.80 42.81
CA GLN A 13 0.18 -19.80 42.71
C GLN A 13 -0.31 -21.08 42.04
N GLY A 14 -1.47 -21.60 42.43
CA GLY A 14 -2.08 -22.77 41.81
C GLY A 14 -2.36 -22.57 40.32
N TRP A 15 -2.85 -21.39 39.91
CA TRP A 15 -3.04 -21.07 38.49
C TRP A 15 -1.72 -20.98 37.72
N ARG A 16 -0.66 -20.42 38.30
CA ARG A 16 0.66 -20.38 37.65
C ARG A 16 1.22 -21.78 37.41
N GLU A 17 1.09 -22.69 38.38
CA GLU A 17 1.51 -24.08 38.23
C GLU A 17 0.66 -24.81 37.18
N ALA A 18 -0.66 -24.62 37.22
CA ALA A 18 -1.57 -25.18 36.22
C ALA A 18 -1.28 -24.67 34.81
N THR A 19 -0.97 -23.37 34.63
CA THR A 19 -0.60 -22.80 33.32
C THR A 19 0.68 -23.45 32.79
N LYS A 20 1.69 -23.70 33.63
CA LYS A 20 2.92 -24.38 33.19
C LYS A 20 2.63 -25.81 32.70
N LEU A 21 1.81 -26.56 33.43
CA LEU A 21 1.41 -27.91 33.03
C LEU A 21 0.59 -27.89 31.73
N ALA A 22 -0.32 -26.91 31.59
CA ALA A 22 -1.11 -26.74 30.37
C ALA A 22 -0.24 -26.38 29.15
N LEU A 23 0.78 -25.53 29.32
CA LEU A 23 1.75 -25.22 28.26
C LEU A 23 2.55 -26.45 27.84
N ALA A 24 3.05 -27.23 28.81
CA ALA A 24 3.76 -28.48 28.50
C ALA A 24 2.88 -29.51 27.78
N ALA A 25 1.61 -29.61 28.17
CA ALA A 25 0.63 -30.46 27.47
C ALA A 25 0.36 -29.94 26.05
N LEU A 26 0.23 -28.62 25.86
CA LEU A 26 0.05 -28.00 24.56
C LEU A 26 1.24 -28.27 23.63
N ASP A 27 2.46 -28.13 24.12
CA ASP A 27 3.69 -28.42 23.36
C ASP A 27 3.76 -29.90 22.96
N SER A 28 3.35 -30.81 23.86
CA SER A 28 3.29 -32.25 23.54
C SER A 28 2.24 -32.61 22.49
N ALA A 29 1.18 -31.80 22.39
CA ALA A 29 0.12 -31.96 21.39
C ALA A 29 0.40 -31.19 20.08
N ALA A 30 1.46 -30.37 20.04
CA ALA A 30 1.81 -29.60 18.86
C ALA A 30 2.40 -30.51 17.78
N HIS A 31 1.74 -30.56 16.62
CA HIS A 31 2.24 -31.27 15.45
C HIS A 31 2.96 -30.29 14.53
N GLN A 32 4.27 -30.50 14.32
CA GLN A 32 5.04 -29.73 13.35
C GLN A 32 4.64 -30.10 11.93
N LEU A 33 4.50 -29.07 11.09
CA LEU A 33 4.04 -29.17 9.70
C LEU A 33 5.21 -29.22 8.70
N SER A 34 6.45 -29.30 9.17
CA SER A 34 7.68 -29.12 8.39
C SER A 34 7.95 -30.18 7.32
N ASN A 35 7.30 -31.34 7.38
CA ASN A 35 7.56 -32.48 6.48
C ASN A 35 6.37 -32.85 5.59
N GLN A 36 5.38 -31.97 5.46
CA GLN A 36 4.19 -32.24 4.64
C GLN A 36 4.40 -31.83 3.18
N SER A 37 3.71 -32.52 2.26
CA SER A 37 3.65 -32.08 0.87
C SER A 37 2.94 -30.72 0.77
N ASP A 38 3.27 -29.93 -0.26
CA ASP A 38 2.65 -28.62 -0.50
C ASP A 38 1.12 -28.70 -0.58
N ALA A 39 0.58 -29.81 -1.09
CA ALA A 39 -0.85 -30.07 -1.17
C ALA A 39 -1.49 -30.26 0.22
N GLU A 40 -0.83 -31.01 1.11
CA GLU A 40 -1.31 -31.20 2.49
C GLU A 40 -1.24 -29.88 3.28
N PHE A 41 -0.15 -29.13 3.10
CA PHE A 41 0.02 -27.83 3.74
C PHE A 41 -1.09 -26.86 3.31
N ARG A 42 -1.36 -26.75 2.00
CA ARG A 42 -2.48 -25.95 1.47
C ARG A 42 -3.84 -26.39 2.04
N ASN A 43 -4.11 -27.69 2.10
CA ASN A 43 -5.37 -28.22 2.62
C ASN A 43 -5.57 -27.88 4.11
N ARG A 44 -4.50 -27.88 4.90
CA ARG A 44 -4.56 -27.44 6.31
C ARG A 44 -4.79 -25.94 6.43
N LEU A 45 -4.13 -25.12 5.63
CA LEU A 45 -4.38 -23.68 5.59
C LEU A 45 -5.85 -23.39 5.24
N LEU A 46 -6.42 -24.11 4.27
CA LEU A 46 -7.83 -24.01 3.93
C LEU A 46 -8.74 -24.42 5.09
N SER A 47 -8.42 -25.48 5.82
CA SER A 47 -9.19 -25.90 7.00
C SER A 47 -9.21 -24.82 8.08
N ILE A 48 -8.06 -24.19 8.35
CA ILE A 48 -7.94 -23.08 9.30
C ILE A 48 -8.76 -21.88 8.82
N ALA A 49 -8.58 -21.46 7.57
CA ALA A 49 -9.30 -20.32 6.99
C ALA A 49 -10.82 -20.53 7.02
N ARG A 50 -11.31 -21.71 6.63
CA ARG A 50 -12.74 -22.09 6.72
C ARG A 50 -13.26 -22.02 8.14
N THR A 51 -12.48 -22.47 9.12
CA THR A 51 -12.87 -22.46 10.53
C THR A 51 -13.02 -21.03 11.04
N THR A 52 -12.06 -20.16 10.74
CA THR A 52 -12.10 -18.73 11.11
C THR A 52 -13.23 -17.97 10.43
N LEU A 53 -13.54 -18.30 9.17
CA LEU A 53 -14.63 -17.66 8.42
C LEU A 53 -16.01 -18.19 8.82
N SER A 54 -16.11 -19.43 9.30
CA SER A 54 -17.39 -20.04 9.70
C SER A 54 -17.99 -19.42 10.96
N SER A 55 -17.18 -18.77 11.81
CA SER A 55 -17.66 -18.08 13.02
C SER A 55 -18.18 -16.66 12.77
N LYS A 56 -18.18 -16.18 11.51
CA LYS A 56 -18.60 -14.83 11.11
C LYS A 56 -19.71 -14.89 10.05
N LEU A 57 -20.30 -13.73 9.72
CA LEU A 57 -21.37 -13.52 8.73
C LEU A 57 -21.08 -14.03 7.28
N LEU A 58 -19.91 -14.61 7.01
CA LEU A 58 -19.43 -15.03 5.69
C LEU A 58 -19.67 -16.52 5.39
N THR A 59 -20.51 -17.23 6.16
CA THR A 59 -20.70 -18.68 6.04
C THR A 59 -21.08 -19.16 4.63
N GLN A 60 -21.85 -18.36 3.88
CA GLN A 60 -22.32 -18.71 2.53
C GLN A 60 -21.20 -18.63 1.47
N HIS A 61 -20.22 -17.74 1.65
CA HIS A 61 -19.14 -17.51 0.68
C HIS A 61 -17.75 -17.89 1.23
N LYS A 62 -17.71 -18.64 2.34
CA LYS A 62 -16.47 -18.98 3.04
C LYS A 62 -15.48 -19.76 2.16
N GLU A 63 -15.95 -20.59 1.25
CA GLU A 63 -15.08 -21.36 0.35
C GLU A 63 -14.33 -20.44 -0.62
N HIS A 64 -15.02 -19.44 -1.17
CA HIS A 64 -14.43 -18.47 -2.09
C HIS A 64 -13.32 -17.69 -1.40
N PHE A 65 -13.64 -17.06 -0.26
CA PHE A 65 -12.66 -16.26 0.49
C PHE A 65 -11.55 -17.09 1.14
N ALA A 66 -11.81 -18.34 1.52
CA ALA A 66 -10.77 -19.22 2.04
C ALA A 66 -9.71 -19.52 0.98
N ASN A 67 -10.12 -19.81 -0.26
CA ASN A 67 -9.18 -20.03 -1.35
C ASN A 67 -8.36 -18.76 -1.63
N LEU A 68 -9.01 -17.60 -1.78
CA LEU A 68 -8.32 -16.32 -2.02
C LEU A 68 -7.30 -16.01 -0.91
N ALA A 69 -7.67 -16.18 0.36
CA ALA A 69 -6.78 -15.89 1.49
C ALA A 69 -5.58 -16.85 1.53
N VAL A 70 -5.81 -18.15 1.27
CA VAL A 70 -4.73 -19.14 1.27
C VAL A 70 -3.77 -18.91 0.10
N ASP A 71 -4.30 -18.63 -1.09
CA ASP A 71 -3.48 -18.37 -2.27
C ASP A 71 -2.63 -17.10 -2.08
N ALA A 72 -3.17 -16.05 -1.43
CA ALA A 72 -2.40 -14.85 -1.06
C ALA A 72 -1.28 -15.15 -0.04
N VAL A 73 -1.56 -15.94 0.99
CA VAL A 73 -0.55 -16.29 2.02
C VAL A 73 0.54 -17.20 1.47
N LEU A 74 0.21 -18.15 0.61
CA LEU A 74 1.20 -19.04 -0.03
C LEU A 74 2.21 -18.25 -0.87
N ARG A 75 1.78 -17.14 -1.49
CA ARG A 75 2.68 -16.26 -2.25
C ARG A 75 3.71 -15.53 -1.39
N LEU A 76 3.47 -15.37 -0.09
CA LEU A 76 4.44 -14.73 0.82
C LEU A 76 5.70 -15.58 1.08
N LYS A 77 5.73 -16.84 0.62
CA LYS A 77 6.88 -17.78 0.74
C LYS A 77 7.54 -17.79 2.13
N GLY A 78 6.76 -17.64 3.20
CA GLY A 78 7.24 -17.71 4.59
C GLY A 78 7.74 -16.40 5.21
N SER A 79 7.69 -15.27 4.50
CA SER A 79 8.07 -13.96 5.06
C SER A 79 7.14 -13.50 6.21
N GLY A 80 5.92 -14.06 6.30
CA GLY A 80 4.94 -13.75 7.35
C GLY A 80 4.50 -12.28 7.38
N ASN A 81 4.93 -11.47 6.41
CA ASN A 81 4.71 -10.04 6.40
C ASN A 81 3.31 -9.73 5.87
N LEU A 82 2.39 -9.43 6.79
CA LEU A 82 1.02 -9.08 6.46
C LEU A 82 0.92 -7.76 5.69
N ASP A 83 1.92 -6.89 5.78
CA ASP A 83 1.93 -5.61 5.07
C ASP A 83 2.02 -5.78 3.55
N ALA A 84 2.46 -6.94 3.07
CA ALA A 84 2.46 -7.26 1.64
C ALA A 84 1.07 -7.66 1.10
N ILE A 85 0.10 -7.95 1.98
CA ILE A 85 -1.28 -8.29 1.57
C ILE A 85 -2.17 -7.06 1.72
N GLN A 86 -2.66 -6.54 0.61
CA GLN A 86 -3.60 -5.42 0.59
C GLN A 86 -5.04 -5.93 0.43
N ILE A 87 -5.93 -5.46 1.31
CA ILE A 87 -7.37 -5.74 1.21
C ILE A 87 -8.07 -4.46 0.76
N ILE A 88 -8.70 -4.50 -0.41
CA ILE A 88 -9.45 -3.36 -0.96
C ILE A 88 -10.93 -3.71 -0.98
N GLN A 89 -11.74 -2.84 -0.37
CA GLN A 89 -13.19 -2.97 -0.39
C GLN A 89 -13.76 -2.03 -1.43
N LYS A 90 -14.49 -2.59 -2.40
CA LYS A 90 -15.18 -1.81 -3.43
C LYS A 90 -16.65 -2.13 -3.47
N LEU A 91 -17.45 -1.07 -3.53
CA LEU A 91 -18.88 -1.18 -3.71
C LEU A 91 -19.19 -1.52 -5.18
N GLY A 92 -20.03 -2.52 -5.38
CA GLY A 92 -20.42 -3.02 -6.69
C GLY A 92 -20.08 -4.50 -6.88
N GLY A 93 -20.90 -5.20 -7.67
CA GLY A 93 -20.77 -6.65 -7.87
C GLY A 93 -21.35 -7.48 -6.74
N THR A 94 -21.05 -8.77 -6.78
CA THR A 94 -21.41 -9.80 -5.82
C THR A 94 -20.19 -10.25 -5.02
N MET A 95 -20.39 -10.90 -3.87
CA MET A 95 -19.26 -11.41 -3.07
C MET A 95 -18.35 -12.37 -3.84
N THR A 96 -18.92 -13.11 -4.80
CA THR A 96 -18.22 -14.03 -5.70
C THR A 96 -17.39 -13.33 -6.77
N ASP A 97 -17.62 -12.04 -7.04
CA ASP A 97 -16.80 -11.25 -7.96
C ASP A 97 -15.47 -10.79 -7.33
N SER A 98 -15.27 -11.06 -6.03
CA SER A 98 -13.99 -10.81 -5.36
C SER A 98 -12.90 -11.66 -6.01
N TYR A 99 -11.76 -11.07 -6.30
CA TYR A 99 -10.61 -11.77 -6.88
C TYR A 99 -9.32 -11.37 -6.16
N LEU A 100 -8.29 -12.19 -6.36
CA LEU A 100 -6.94 -11.93 -5.88
C LEU A 100 -6.08 -11.56 -7.09
N ASP A 101 -5.59 -10.33 -7.12
CA ASP A 101 -4.63 -9.90 -8.12
C ASP A 101 -3.22 -10.43 -7.78
N GLU A 102 -2.35 -10.55 -8.78
CA GLU A 102 -0.95 -10.98 -8.59
C GLU A 102 -0.02 -9.79 -8.36
N GLY A 103 -0.49 -8.57 -8.56
CA GLY A 103 0.24 -7.34 -8.35
C GLY A 103 -0.24 -6.51 -7.17
N PHE A 104 -0.02 -5.21 -7.30
CA PHE A 104 -0.45 -4.18 -6.36
C PHE A 104 -1.59 -3.37 -6.96
N LEU A 105 -2.58 -2.99 -6.15
CA LEU A 105 -3.73 -2.26 -6.63
C LEU A 105 -3.84 -0.90 -5.94
N LEU A 106 -3.92 0.14 -6.76
CA LEU A 106 -4.20 1.50 -6.33
C LEU A 106 -5.60 1.89 -6.75
N ASP A 107 -6.42 2.25 -5.77
CA ASP A 107 -7.75 2.80 -6.00
C ASP A 107 -7.69 4.29 -6.39
N LYS A 108 -7.00 4.55 -7.50
CA LYS A 108 -6.82 5.87 -8.08
C LYS A 108 -6.92 5.76 -9.60
N ARG A 109 -7.16 6.90 -10.23
CA ARG A 109 -7.16 7.01 -11.68
C ARG A 109 -6.00 7.89 -12.12
N PRO A 110 -5.42 7.63 -13.29
CA PRO A 110 -4.54 8.58 -13.94
C PRO A 110 -5.22 9.94 -14.10
N GLY A 111 -4.41 10.99 -14.15
CA GLY A 111 -4.84 12.33 -14.51
C GLY A 111 -5.37 12.42 -15.95
N VAL A 112 -5.91 13.58 -16.30
CA VAL A 112 -6.50 13.83 -17.62
C VAL A 112 -5.42 13.81 -18.70
N ASN A 113 -5.70 13.13 -19.82
CA ASN A 113 -4.78 12.98 -20.98
C ASN A 113 -3.45 12.27 -20.69
N GLN A 114 -3.35 11.55 -19.58
CA GLN A 114 -2.16 10.77 -19.24
C GLN A 114 -2.25 9.34 -19.79
N PRO A 115 -1.11 8.64 -19.96
CA PRO A 115 -1.13 7.25 -20.42
C PRO A 115 -1.88 6.38 -19.42
N LYS A 116 -2.75 5.50 -19.93
CA LYS A 116 -3.54 4.55 -19.12
C LYS A 116 -2.88 3.18 -18.99
N ARG A 117 -1.90 2.92 -19.85
CA ARG A 117 -1.13 1.68 -19.90
C ARG A 117 0.34 2.02 -20.07
N VAL A 118 1.19 1.50 -19.19
CA VAL A 118 2.64 1.73 -19.19
C VAL A 118 3.34 0.39 -19.01
N GLU A 119 4.16 0.00 -19.99
CA GLU A 119 4.98 -1.21 -19.94
C GLU A 119 6.38 -0.86 -19.41
N ASN A 120 7.02 -1.77 -18.66
CA ASN A 120 8.32 -1.61 -18.02
C ASN A 120 8.43 -0.30 -17.23
N ALA A 121 7.44 -0.05 -16.36
CA ALA A 121 7.31 1.23 -15.71
C ALA A 121 8.41 1.48 -14.67
N LYS A 122 8.89 2.73 -14.67
CA LYS A 122 9.75 3.31 -13.64
C LYS A 122 8.92 4.25 -12.80
N ILE A 123 8.69 3.86 -11.54
CA ILE A 123 7.78 4.53 -10.63
C ILE A 123 8.58 5.43 -9.69
N LEU A 124 8.34 6.73 -9.77
CA LEU A 124 8.81 7.68 -8.75
C LEU A 124 7.71 7.85 -7.71
N ILE A 125 8.02 7.48 -6.46
CA ILE A 125 7.08 7.54 -5.34
C ILE A 125 7.45 8.74 -4.47
N ALA A 126 6.51 9.66 -4.25
CA ALA A 126 6.79 10.92 -3.56
C ALA A 126 5.73 11.31 -2.51
N ASN A 127 6.16 12.16 -1.57
CA ASN A 127 5.30 12.81 -0.60
C ASN A 127 5.62 14.31 -0.51
N THR A 128 5.45 15.02 -1.62
CA THR A 128 5.88 16.43 -1.76
C THR A 128 4.78 17.28 -2.36
N SER A 129 4.59 18.50 -1.86
CA SER A 129 3.67 19.48 -2.46
C SER A 129 4.27 20.06 -3.74
N MET A 130 3.44 20.22 -4.78
CA MET A 130 3.86 20.84 -6.04
C MET A 130 3.89 22.38 -5.96
N ASP A 131 3.11 22.95 -5.06
CA ASP A 131 2.63 24.35 -5.10
C ASP A 131 3.26 25.18 -3.99
N ALA A 132 3.51 24.59 -2.81
CA ALA A 132 4.18 25.28 -1.73
C ALA A 132 5.40 24.49 -1.27
N ASP A 133 6.59 25.06 -1.49
CA ASP A 133 7.63 24.87 -0.49
C ASP A 133 7.07 25.54 0.75
N LYS A 134 6.59 24.75 1.72
CA LYS A 134 6.19 25.26 3.03
C LYS A 134 7.45 25.80 3.72
N ILE A 135 7.97 26.92 3.25
CA ILE A 135 8.73 27.82 4.08
C ILE A 135 7.71 28.20 5.14
N LYS A 136 7.88 27.67 6.35
CA LYS A 136 7.09 27.99 7.54
C LYS A 136 7.33 29.45 7.90
N VAL A 137 6.90 30.38 7.05
CA VAL A 137 6.82 31.79 7.40
C VAL A 137 5.49 31.95 8.12
N PHE A 138 5.46 31.49 9.38
CA PHE A 138 4.36 31.77 10.29
C PHE A 138 4.17 33.29 10.36
N GLY A 139 3.12 33.82 9.72
CA GLY A 139 2.62 35.17 10.00
C GLY A 139 2.79 36.25 8.92
N SER A 140 3.35 35.96 7.74
CA SER A 140 3.48 36.99 6.70
C SER A 140 2.20 37.11 5.86
N LYS A 141 1.37 38.12 6.14
CA LYS A 141 0.35 38.59 5.19
C LYS A 141 1.07 39.19 3.99
N ILE A 142 0.90 38.60 2.81
CA ILE A 142 1.39 39.19 1.56
C ILE A 142 0.50 40.40 1.26
N GLN A 143 1.02 41.59 1.55
CA GLN A 143 0.40 42.86 1.18
C GLN A 143 1.00 43.28 -0.16
N VAL A 144 0.17 43.35 -1.19
CA VAL A 144 0.57 43.74 -2.54
C VAL A 144 0.15 45.19 -2.77
N ASP A 145 1.12 46.08 -2.96
CA ASP A 145 0.90 47.52 -3.14
C ASP A 145 0.35 47.89 -4.53
N ALA A 146 0.40 46.96 -5.49
CA ALA A 146 0.00 47.19 -6.87
C ALA A 146 -0.46 45.89 -7.55
N ILE A 147 -1.41 46.01 -8.49
CA ILE A 147 -1.95 44.89 -9.28
C ILE A 147 -0.85 44.20 -10.11
N SER A 148 0.17 44.94 -10.56
CA SER A 148 1.31 44.40 -11.29
C SER A 148 2.11 43.35 -10.49
N LYS A 149 2.27 43.57 -9.18
CA LYS A 149 2.97 42.62 -8.29
C LYS A 149 2.18 41.30 -8.15
N VAL A 150 0.86 41.32 -8.31
CA VAL A 150 0.04 40.10 -8.27
C VAL A 150 0.33 39.22 -9.48
N ALA A 151 0.40 39.80 -10.68
CA ALA A 151 0.72 39.07 -11.91
C ALA A 151 2.14 38.47 -11.87
N GLU A 152 3.12 39.20 -11.32
CA GLU A 152 4.48 38.70 -11.13
C GLU A 152 4.53 37.51 -10.15
N LEU A 153 3.76 37.55 -9.07
CA LEU A 153 3.66 36.45 -8.11
C LEU A 153 3.05 35.19 -8.75
N GLU A 154 1.96 35.33 -9.52
CA GLU A 154 1.34 34.21 -10.22
C GLU A 154 2.30 33.53 -11.22
N LEU A 155 3.08 34.34 -11.96
CA LEU A 155 4.10 33.83 -12.87
C LEU A 155 5.22 33.11 -12.13
N ALA A 156 5.67 33.65 -11.01
CA ALA A 156 6.70 33.02 -10.19
C ALA A 156 6.24 31.68 -9.60
N GLU A 157 4.97 31.56 -9.19
CA GLU A 157 4.39 30.29 -8.72
C GLU A 157 4.31 29.25 -9.84
N LYS A 158 3.85 29.64 -11.03
CA LYS A 158 3.84 28.75 -12.20
C LYS A 158 5.24 28.27 -12.57
N GLN A 159 6.23 29.16 -12.53
CA GLN A 159 7.61 28.78 -12.83
C GLN A 159 8.16 27.78 -11.80
N LYS A 160 7.92 27.96 -10.51
CA LYS A 160 8.32 26.99 -9.47
C LYS A 160 7.70 25.61 -9.68
N MET A 161 6.42 25.57 -10.04
CA MET A 161 5.73 24.31 -10.36
C MET A 161 6.38 23.63 -11.57
N LYS A 162 6.67 24.39 -12.63
CA LYS A 162 7.35 23.90 -13.83
C LYS A 162 8.75 23.37 -13.51
N ASP A 163 9.54 24.11 -12.73
CA ASP A 163 10.88 23.70 -12.33
C ASP A 163 10.87 22.37 -11.54
N LYS A 164 9.85 22.14 -10.71
CA LYS A 164 9.65 20.85 -10.01
C LYS A 164 9.31 19.71 -10.98
N VAL A 165 8.44 19.95 -11.96
CA VAL A 165 8.14 18.96 -13.00
C VAL A 165 9.40 18.64 -13.82
N ASP A 166 10.18 19.65 -14.20
CA ASP A 166 11.45 19.48 -14.91
C ASP A 166 12.47 18.68 -14.08
N LYS A 167 12.49 18.86 -12.74
CA LYS A 167 13.28 18.01 -11.84
C LYS A 167 12.80 16.57 -11.87
N ILE A 168 11.49 16.31 -11.80
CA ILE A 168 10.90 14.97 -11.85
C ILE A 168 11.24 14.28 -13.19
N LEU A 169 11.12 15.00 -14.29
CA LEU A 169 11.46 14.50 -15.63
C LEU A 169 12.92 14.03 -15.74
N LYS A 170 13.86 14.68 -15.02
CA LYS A 170 15.27 14.26 -14.97
C LYS A 170 15.49 12.91 -14.30
N HIS A 171 14.55 12.41 -13.49
CA HIS A 171 14.63 11.04 -12.93
C HIS A 171 14.34 9.97 -13.99
N ASN A 172 13.88 10.33 -15.19
CA ASN A 172 13.46 9.39 -16.24
C ASN A 172 12.41 8.37 -15.77
N CYS A 173 11.47 8.82 -14.92
CA CYS A 173 10.32 8.02 -14.50
C CYS A 173 9.23 8.03 -15.57
N SER A 174 8.51 6.92 -15.72
CA SER A 174 7.33 6.83 -16.58
C SER A 174 6.03 7.06 -15.80
N VAL A 175 6.06 6.82 -14.49
CA VAL A 175 4.93 7.00 -13.58
C VAL A 175 5.38 7.76 -12.35
N PHE A 176 4.63 8.79 -11.98
CA PHE A 176 4.83 9.61 -10.80
C PHE A 176 3.63 9.43 -9.85
N ILE A 177 3.87 8.88 -8.66
CA ILE A 177 2.84 8.66 -7.65
C ILE A 177 3.15 9.57 -6.47
N ASN A 178 2.26 10.54 -6.25
CA ASN A 178 2.38 11.49 -5.15
C ASN A 178 1.26 11.28 -4.13
N ARG A 179 1.64 11.32 -2.86
CA ARG A 179 0.69 11.35 -1.76
C ARG A 179 -0.14 12.65 -1.75
N GLN A 180 0.46 13.75 -2.17
CA GLN A 180 -0.19 15.06 -2.16
C GLN A 180 -0.96 15.33 -3.48
N LEU A 181 -1.80 16.36 -3.46
CA LEU A 181 -2.51 16.87 -4.63
C LEU A 181 -1.53 17.31 -5.73
N ILE A 182 -1.90 17.09 -6.99
CA ILE A 182 -1.20 17.59 -8.17
C ILE A 182 -2.16 18.53 -8.90
N TYR A 183 -1.80 19.81 -9.01
CA TYR A 183 -2.67 20.79 -9.65
C TYR A 183 -2.67 20.62 -11.17
N ASN A 184 -3.72 21.15 -11.80
CA ASN A 184 -3.95 21.06 -13.25
C ASN A 184 -2.74 21.49 -14.09
N TYR A 185 -1.97 22.50 -13.66
CA TYR A 185 -0.82 22.99 -14.44
C TYR A 185 0.34 21.96 -14.46
N PRO A 186 0.87 21.48 -13.32
CA PRO A 186 1.78 20.33 -13.32
C PRO A 186 1.21 19.07 -13.99
N GLU A 187 -0.07 18.76 -13.79
CA GLU A 187 -0.73 17.59 -14.38
C GLU A 187 -0.71 17.62 -15.90
N GLN A 188 -0.95 18.79 -16.50
CA GLN A 188 -0.83 19.01 -17.95
C GLN A 188 0.61 18.82 -18.43
N LEU A 189 1.59 19.33 -17.70
CA LEU A 189 3.00 19.15 -18.06
C LEU A 189 3.42 17.67 -18.01
N PHE A 190 2.89 16.88 -17.07
CA PHE A 190 3.09 15.43 -17.06
C PHE A 190 2.42 14.75 -18.25
N ALA A 191 1.20 15.15 -18.61
CA ALA A 191 0.50 14.62 -19.78
C ALA A 191 1.28 14.91 -21.08
N ASP A 192 1.78 16.14 -21.26
CA ASP A 192 2.58 16.55 -22.41
C ASP A 192 3.90 15.76 -22.50
N ALA A 193 4.49 15.41 -21.36
CA ALA A 193 5.68 14.57 -21.27
C ALA A 193 5.40 13.05 -21.35
N GLY A 194 4.13 12.64 -21.41
CA GLY A 194 3.73 11.23 -21.42
C GLY A 194 3.97 10.48 -20.10
N ILE A 195 3.98 11.18 -18.97
CA ILE A 195 4.10 10.58 -17.63
C ILE A 195 2.71 10.37 -17.03
N MET A 196 2.47 9.17 -16.48
CA MET A 196 1.28 8.93 -15.65
C MET A 196 1.48 9.57 -14.28
N ALA A 197 0.62 10.49 -13.88
CA ALA A 197 0.65 11.11 -12.56
C ALA A 197 -0.56 10.65 -11.72
N ILE A 198 -0.28 10.23 -10.49
CA ILE A 198 -1.29 9.89 -9.50
C ILE A 198 -1.15 10.82 -8.33
N GLU A 199 -2.26 11.46 -7.96
CA GLU A 199 -2.35 12.32 -6.80
C GLU A 199 -3.15 11.67 -5.68
N HIS A 200 -3.06 12.25 -4.49
CA HIS A 200 -3.83 11.80 -3.32
C HIS A 200 -3.70 10.30 -3.05
N ALA A 201 -2.54 9.71 -3.32
CA ALA A 201 -2.29 8.31 -3.00
C ALA A 201 -2.34 8.11 -1.48
N ASP A 202 -2.96 7.01 -1.03
CA ASP A 202 -3.13 6.75 0.38
C ASP A 202 -1.78 6.45 1.04
N PHE A 203 -1.58 6.86 2.29
CA PHE A 203 -0.30 6.72 2.99
C PHE A 203 0.19 5.26 3.01
N GLU A 204 -0.68 4.35 3.46
CA GLU A 204 -0.40 2.91 3.50
C GLU A 204 -0.20 2.33 2.09
N GLY A 205 -0.92 2.86 1.09
CA GLY A 205 -0.76 2.46 -0.30
C GLY A 205 0.61 2.82 -0.86
N VAL A 206 1.11 4.02 -0.55
CA VAL A 206 2.44 4.50 -0.97
C VAL A 206 3.56 3.72 -0.28
N GLU A 207 3.43 3.42 1.01
CA GLU A 207 4.41 2.59 1.73
C GLU A 207 4.47 1.16 1.21
N ARG A 208 3.33 0.51 1.00
CA ARG A 208 3.28 -0.82 0.39
C ARG A 208 3.83 -0.81 -1.02
N LEU A 209 3.47 0.20 -1.83
CA LEU A 209 3.97 0.33 -3.19
C LEU A 209 5.51 0.39 -3.21
N ALA A 210 6.11 1.18 -2.32
CA ALA A 210 7.56 1.26 -2.19
C ALA A 210 8.18 -0.11 -1.82
N LEU A 211 7.57 -0.83 -0.89
CA LEU A 211 8.02 -2.18 -0.50
C LEU A 211 7.95 -3.19 -1.65
N VAL A 212 6.83 -3.21 -2.40
CA VAL A 212 6.60 -4.23 -3.43
C VAL A 212 7.31 -3.92 -4.76
N THR A 213 7.55 -2.64 -5.07
CA THR A 213 8.27 -2.22 -6.28
C THR A 213 9.76 -2.01 -6.07
N GLY A 214 10.23 -2.04 -4.81
CA GLY A 214 11.62 -1.77 -4.43
C GLY A 214 12.03 -0.28 -4.50
N GLY A 215 11.07 0.62 -4.73
CA GLY A 215 11.29 2.07 -4.78
C GLY A 215 11.40 2.71 -3.41
N GLU A 216 11.96 3.92 -3.36
CA GLU A 216 12.01 4.75 -2.15
C GLU A 216 11.01 5.91 -2.24
N ILE A 217 10.41 6.27 -1.10
CA ILE A 217 9.52 7.43 -1.00
C ILE A 217 10.38 8.69 -0.88
N VAL A 218 10.39 9.53 -1.91
CA VAL A 218 11.13 10.79 -1.89
C VAL A 218 10.32 11.96 -1.35
N SER A 219 11.01 12.87 -0.67
CA SER A 219 10.47 14.16 -0.22
C SER A 219 11.02 15.35 -1.00
N THR A 220 12.10 15.15 -1.76
CA THR A 220 12.76 16.16 -2.61
C THR A 220 13.16 15.54 -3.95
N PHE A 221 13.32 16.37 -4.98
CA PHE A 221 13.58 15.92 -6.36
C PHE A 221 15.00 16.28 -6.84
N ASP A 222 15.87 16.76 -5.96
CA ASP A 222 17.16 17.35 -6.34
C ASP A 222 18.24 16.32 -6.67
N SER A 223 18.10 15.08 -6.21
CA SER A 223 19.13 14.03 -6.33
C SER A 223 18.66 12.85 -7.19
N PRO A 224 18.58 12.99 -8.52
CA PRO A 224 18.11 11.92 -9.40
C PRO A 224 19.00 10.68 -9.43
N GLU A 225 20.30 10.82 -9.16
CA GLU A 225 21.25 9.69 -9.20
C GLU A 225 21.13 8.76 -7.99
N THR A 226 20.68 9.27 -6.84
CA THR A 226 20.60 8.51 -5.59
C THR A 226 19.21 7.94 -5.34
N THR A 227 18.19 8.46 -6.02
CA THR A 227 16.79 8.04 -5.81
C THR A 227 16.56 6.67 -6.43
N LYS A 228 16.11 5.72 -5.59
CA LYS A 228 15.66 4.41 -6.05
C LYS A 228 14.24 4.51 -6.59
N LEU A 229 14.10 4.32 -7.90
CA LEU A 229 12.79 4.21 -8.55
C LEU A 229 12.24 2.79 -8.33
N GLY A 230 10.93 2.70 -8.12
CA GLY A 230 10.23 1.41 -8.17
C GLY A 230 10.16 0.88 -9.59
N HIS A 231 10.12 -0.44 -9.75
CA HIS A 231 9.98 -1.08 -11.04
C HIS A 231 8.78 -2.03 -11.09
N CYS A 232 8.13 -2.12 -12.24
CA CYS A 232 7.10 -3.13 -12.52
C CYS A 232 6.93 -3.33 -14.03
N ASP A 233 6.37 -4.47 -14.43
CA ASP A 233 6.27 -4.87 -15.83
C ASP A 233 5.14 -4.16 -16.55
N LEU A 234 4.00 -4.01 -15.89
CA LEU A 234 2.81 -3.44 -16.50
C LEU A 234 2.00 -2.66 -15.47
N ILE A 235 1.63 -1.45 -15.85
CA ILE A 235 0.65 -0.63 -15.15
C ILE A 235 -0.52 -0.42 -16.10
N GLU A 236 -1.74 -0.75 -15.66
CA GLU A 236 -2.95 -0.58 -16.47
C GLU A 236 -4.15 -0.11 -15.64
N GLU A 237 -4.92 0.84 -16.19
CA GLU A 237 -6.21 1.24 -15.63
C GLU A 237 -7.31 0.25 -16.06
N VAL A 238 -7.83 -0.53 -15.10
CA VAL A 238 -8.95 -1.46 -15.31
C VAL A 238 -10.12 -1.08 -14.40
N ARG A 239 -11.29 -0.82 -14.98
CA ARG A 239 -12.54 -0.51 -14.24
C ARG A 239 -12.36 0.59 -13.18
N LYS A 240 -11.60 1.65 -13.49
CA LYS A 240 -11.29 2.80 -12.60
C LYS A 240 -10.34 2.47 -11.44
N LEU A 241 -9.69 1.31 -11.49
CA LEU A 241 -8.63 0.89 -10.58
C LEU A 241 -7.32 0.82 -11.37
N LEU A 242 -6.23 1.13 -10.69
CA LEU A 242 -4.90 1.06 -11.26
C LEU A 242 -4.27 -0.25 -10.80
N ILE A 243 -4.08 -1.16 -11.75
CA ILE A 243 -3.46 -2.46 -11.53
C ILE A 243 -1.97 -2.32 -11.89
N ILE A 244 -1.11 -2.62 -10.92
CA ILE A 244 0.34 -2.61 -11.05
C ILE A 244 0.81 -4.06 -10.99
N VAL A 245 1.06 -4.65 -12.14
CA VAL A 245 1.57 -6.02 -12.26
C VAL A 245 3.07 -6.00 -12.02
N LEU A 246 3.47 -6.66 -10.94
CA LEU A 246 4.86 -6.77 -10.54
C LEU A 246 5.50 -8.00 -11.19
N GLU A 247 6.80 -7.92 -11.45
CA GLU A 247 7.58 -9.06 -11.91
C GLU A 247 7.51 -10.17 -10.83
N PRO A 248 7.31 -11.44 -11.20
CA PRO A 248 7.35 -12.52 -10.24
C PRO A 248 8.72 -12.52 -9.54
N PRO A 249 8.78 -12.60 -8.20
CA PRO A 249 10.06 -12.65 -7.51
C PRO A 249 10.80 -13.93 -7.91
N SER A 250 11.95 -13.76 -8.56
CA SER A 250 12.91 -14.82 -8.89
C SER A 250 13.32 -15.59 -7.65
#